data_AF-A0A2M7QZZ9-F1
#
_entry.id   AF-A0A2M7QZZ9-F1
#
_cell.length_a   1.000
_cell.length_b   1.000
_cell.length_c   1.000
_cell.angle_alpha   90.00
_cell.angle_beta   90.00
_cell.angle_gamma   90.00
#
_symmetry.space_group_name_H-M   'P 1'
#
loop_
_entity.id
_entity.type
_entity.pdbx_description
1 polymer ?
#
loop_
_entity_poly.entity_id
_entity_poly.type
_entity_poly.pdbx_seq_one_letter_code
_entity_poly.pdbx_strand_id
1 'polypeptide(L)'
;MRRKHCCYCEELFSSDPRQKEKQITCGKPECQRQRRRHNSRLWRRKNQGYYGQRYAHYGKAWSKSHPGYLKRYRQSHPCYAETNCQKQKDRDLKRKQRQAAQNLDKQIALSQISADNMLKNSTLEIVSHLDKRIARKLNFVAFDGKIAKLVPLLDMQIALDRDCQSALCS
;
A
#
# COMPACT_ATOMS: atom_id res chain seq x y z
N MET A 1 23.08 3.73 44.80
CA MET A 1 22.35 3.24 43.59
C MET A 1 22.27 4.37 42.59
N ARG A 2 22.57 4.13 41.31
CA ARG A 2 22.47 5.19 40.28
C ARG A 2 21.01 5.28 39.80
N ARG A 3 20.49 6.51 39.73
CA ARG A 3 19.16 6.79 39.20
C ARG A 3 19.28 7.11 37.71
N LYS A 4 18.36 6.58 36.90
CA LYS A 4 18.30 6.80 35.46
C LYS A 4 16.86 6.77 34.96
N HIS A 5 16.61 7.37 33.81
CA HIS A 5 15.30 7.35 33.16
C HIS A 5 15.08 6.05 32.38
N CYS A 6 13.85 5.54 32.42
CA CYS A 6 13.42 4.39 31.62
C CYS A 6 13.33 4.76 30.14
N CYS A 7 13.93 3.97 29.25
CA CYS A 7 13.86 4.22 27.80
C CYS A 7 12.47 4.03 27.17
N TYR A 8 11.41 3.81 27.95
CA TYR A 8 10.06 3.54 27.46
C TYR A 8 9.00 4.42 28.11
N CYS A 9 8.98 4.51 29.44
CA CYS A 9 8.02 5.36 30.17
C CYS A 9 8.67 6.61 30.73
N GLU A 10 9.97 6.81 30.51
CA GLU A 10 10.76 7.98 30.95
C GLU A 10 10.78 8.24 32.46
N GLU A 11 10.10 7.42 33.26
CA GLU A 11 10.16 7.53 34.72
C GLU A 11 11.57 7.28 35.25
N LEU A 12 11.93 8.06 36.27
CA LEU A 12 13.18 7.90 37.00
C LEU A 12 13.11 6.64 37.86
N PHE A 13 14.11 5.77 37.74
CA PHE A 13 14.20 4.54 38.54
C PHE A 13 15.61 4.30 39.06
N SER A 14 15.72 3.58 40.17
CA SER A 14 16.98 3.07 40.70
C SER A 14 17.30 1.74 40.01
N SER A 15 18.45 1.64 39.35
CA SER A 15 18.83 0.37 38.70
C SER A 15 19.19 -0.71 39.72
N ASP A 16 18.86 -1.96 39.39
CA ASP A 16 19.24 -3.13 40.18
C ASP A 16 20.77 -3.21 40.27
N PRO A 17 21.36 -3.27 41.48
CA PRO A 17 22.80 -3.39 41.67
C PRO A 17 23.45 -4.53 40.87
N ARG A 18 22.74 -5.64 40.62
CA ARG A 18 23.22 -6.79 39.83
C ARG A 18 23.30 -6.47 38.35
N GLN A 19 22.43 -5.59 37.86
CA GLN A 19 22.38 -5.17 36.45
C GLN A 19 23.19 -3.90 36.18
N LYS A 20 23.62 -3.18 37.24
CA LYS A 20 24.42 -1.96 37.19
C LYS A 20 23.87 -0.98 36.14
N GLU A 21 24.65 -0.65 35.13
CA GLU A 21 24.30 0.31 34.06
C GLU A 21 23.49 -0.34 32.91
N LYS A 22 23.47 -1.68 32.84
CA LYS A 22 22.86 -2.44 31.74
C LYS A 22 21.33 -2.41 31.78
N GLN A 23 20.72 -2.16 32.94
CA GLN A 23 19.26 -2.08 33.04
C GLN A 23 18.76 -0.80 32.37
N ILE A 24 18.08 -0.93 31.23
CA ILE A 24 17.53 0.20 30.44
C ILE A 24 16.04 0.49 30.71
N THR A 25 15.35 -0.36 31.48
CA THR A 25 13.91 -0.23 31.80
C THR A 25 13.69 -0.15 33.31
N CYS A 26 12.65 0.54 33.74
CA CYS A 26 12.30 0.72 35.16
C CYS A 26 11.86 -0.55 35.91
N GLY A 27 11.74 -1.70 35.25
CA GLY A 27 11.24 -2.92 35.89
C GLY A 27 9.76 -3.19 35.64
N LYS A 28 8.95 -2.15 35.39
CA LYS A 28 7.51 -2.28 35.15
C LYS A 28 7.20 -3.30 34.03
N PRO A 29 6.21 -4.20 34.22
CA PRO A 29 5.88 -5.26 33.25
C PRO A 29 5.65 -4.73 31.83
N GLU A 30 5.08 -3.54 31.70
CA GLU A 30 4.82 -2.89 30.42
C GLU A 30 6.12 -2.55 29.67
N CYS A 31 7.04 -1.86 30.34
CA CYS A 31 8.35 -1.51 29.79
C CYS A 31 9.18 -2.76 29.46
N GLN A 32 9.09 -3.80 30.30
CA GLN A 32 9.73 -5.08 30.03
C GLN A 32 9.13 -5.81 28.81
N ARG A 33 7.80 -5.72 28.61
CA ARG A 33 7.12 -6.25 27.41
C ARG A 33 7.57 -5.49 26.16
N GLN A 34 7.62 -4.16 26.23
CA GLN A 34 8.09 -3.33 25.11
C GLN A 34 9.54 -3.63 24.73
N ARG A 35 10.44 -3.72 25.73
CA ARG A 35 11.83 -4.13 25.50
C ARG A 35 11.97 -5.49 24.86
N ARG A 36 11.24 -6.49 25.35
CA ARG A 36 11.24 -7.84 24.76
C ARG A 36 10.74 -7.80 23.31
N ARG A 37 9.66 -7.08 23.02
CA ARG A 37 9.15 -6.90 21.65
C ARG A 37 10.18 -6.25 20.74
N HIS A 38 10.83 -5.18 21.20
CA HIS A 38 11.88 -4.48 20.46
C HIS A 38 13.05 -5.41 20.14
N ASN A 39 13.62 -6.06 21.15
CA ASN A 39 14.75 -6.97 20.98
C ASN A 39 14.40 -8.14 20.07
N SER A 40 13.21 -8.75 20.22
CA SER A 40 12.75 -9.83 19.34
C SER A 40 12.54 -9.37 17.90
N ARG A 41 12.19 -8.10 17.66
CA ARG A 41 12.10 -7.53 16.31
C ARG A 41 13.49 -7.34 15.71
N LEU A 42 14.41 -6.72 16.44
CA LEU A 42 15.79 -6.53 16.00
C LEU A 42 16.49 -7.86 15.71
N TRP A 43 16.32 -8.83 16.61
CA TRP A 43 16.91 -10.14 16.45
C TRP A 43 16.37 -10.86 15.21
N ARG A 44 15.05 -10.82 14.96
CA ARG A 44 14.47 -11.42 13.73
C ARG A 44 14.95 -10.72 12.46
N ARG A 45 15.13 -9.40 12.49
CA ARG A 45 15.67 -8.64 11.35
C ARG A 45 17.14 -8.96 11.08
N LYS A 46 17.94 -9.21 12.12
CA LYS A 46 19.35 -9.61 12.00
C LYS A 46 19.51 -11.07 11.57
N ASN A 47 18.62 -11.95 12.04
CA ASN A 47 18.68 -13.39 11.82
C ASN A 47 17.60 -13.84 10.83
N GLN A 48 17.61 -13.24 9.65
CA GLN A 48 16.68 -13.61 8.58
C GLN A 48 16.95 -15.04 8.16
N GLY A 49 15.90 -15.85 7.98
CA GLY A 49 16.03 -17.25 7.61
C GLY A 49 16.38 -18.22 8.75
N TYR A 50 16.71 -17.75 9.97
CA TYR A 50 17.05 -18.62 11.10
C TYR A 50 16.03 -19.73 11.36
N TYR A 51 14.74 -19.43 11.21
CA TYR A 51 13.67 -20.41 11.42
C TYR A 51 13.37 -21.26 10.18
N GLY A 52 13.74 -20.82 8.98
CA GLY A 52 13.28 -21.40 7.71
C GLY A 52 13.74 -22.84 7.51
N GLN A 53 15.01 -23.13 7.80
CA GLN A 53 15.56 -24.47 7.62
C GLN A 53 15.58 -25.32 8.90
N ARG A 54 15.30 -24.73 10.06
CA ARG A 54 15.43 -25.41 11.35
C ARG A 54 14.52 -26.64 11.46
N TYR A 55 13.30 -26.55 10.93
CA TYR A 55 12.38 -27.69 10.92
C TYR A 55 12.86 -28.81 10.00
N ALA A 56 13.43 -28.46 8.84
CA ALA A 56 13.98 -29.44 7.91
C ALA A 56 15.17 -30.19 8.52
N HIS A 57 16.10 -29.48 9.15
CA HIS A 57 17.32 -30.06 9.71
C HIS A 57 17.07 -30.84 11.01
N TYR A 58 16.31 -30.28 11.95
CA TYR A 58 16.16 -30.88 13.28
C TYR A 58 14.79 -31.52 13.48
N GLY A 59 13.73 -30.84 13.05
CA GLY A 59 12.35 -31.28 13.29
C GLY A 59 12.02 -32.61 12.59
N LYS A 60 12.37 -32.73 11.30
CA LYS A 60 12.15 -33.97 10.54
C LYS A 60 12.94 -35.14 11.10
N ALA A 61 14.23 -34.94 11.37
CA ALA A 61 15.11 -35.98 11.91
C ALA A 61 14.58 -36.48 13.27
N TRP A 62 14.22 -35.57 14.16
CA TRP A 62 13.67 -35.91 15.47
C TRP A 62 12.32 -36.62 15.36
N SER A 63 11.44 -36.17 14.47
CA SER A 63 10.14 -36.83 14.26
C SER A 63 10.29 -38.24 13.69
N LYS A 64 11.32 -38.48 12.87
CA LYS A 64 11.61 -39.81 12.31
C LYS A 64 12.15 -40.76 13.38
N SER A 65 13.01 -40.27 14.28
CA SER A 65 13.53 -41.08 15.40
C SER A 65 12.52 -41.30 16.53
N HIS A 66 11.47 -40.48 16.61
CA HIS A 66 10.44 -40.57 17.66
C HIS A 66 9.03 -40.76 17.08
N PRO A 67 8.77 -41.85 16.34
CA PRO A 67 7.46 -42.08 15.74
C PRO A 67 6.38 -42.23 16.83
N GLY A 68 5.24 -41.60 16.58
CA GLY A 68 4.10 -41.61 17.50
C GLY A 68 4.29 -40.81 18.80
N TYR A 69 5.46 -40.19 19.03
CA TYR A 69 5.70 -39.39 20.24
C TYR A 69 4.62 -38.31 20.43
N LEU A 70 4.34 -37.52 19.39
CA LEU A 70 3.34 -36.44 19.49
C LEU A 70 1.94 -36.95 19.80
N LYS A 71 1.59 -38.16 19.34
CA LYS A 71 0.31 -38.81 19.65
C LYS A 71 0.27 -39.18 21.14
N ARG A 72 1.28 -39.89 21.63
CA ARG A 72 1.39 -40.27 23.05
C ARG A 72 1.45 -39.05 23.98
N TYR A 73 2.18 -38.01 23.58
CA TYR A 73 2.28 -36.76 24.32
C TYR A 73 0.92 -36.07 24.45
N ARG A 74 0.14 -35.98 23.37
CA ARG A 74 -1.21 -35.39 23.42
C ARG A 74 -2.19 -36.23 24.23
N GLN A 75 -2.09 -37.55 24.18
CA GLN A 75 -2.91 -38.46 24.98
C GLN A 75 -2.62 -38.33 26.48
N SER A 76 -1.35 -38.23 26.86
CA SER A 76 -0.94 -38.02 28.26
C SER A 76 -1.13 -36.58 28.76
N HIS A 77 -1.32 -35.61 27.86
CA HIS A 77 -1.51 -34.19 28.20
C HIS A 77 -2.77 -33.62 27.51
N PRO A 78 -3.98 -34.11 27.84
CA PRO A 78 -5.22 -33.70 27.18
C PRO A 78 -5.51 -32.20 27.35
N CYS A 79 -5.32 -31.65 28.56
CA CYS A 79 -5.51 -30.22 28.82
C CYS A 79 -4.61 -29.33 27.92
N TYR A 80 -3.36 -29.76 27.67
CA TYR A 80 -2.47 -29.07 26.74
C TYR A 80 -3.00 -29.14 25.30
N ALA A 81 -3.46 -30.32 24.87
CA ALA A 81 -3.96 -30.53 23.51
C ALA A 81 -5.22 -29.68 23.24
N GLU A 82 -6.16 -29.65 24.19
CA GLU A 82 -7.39 -28.84 24.12
C GLU A 82 -7.08 -27.35 24.08
N THR A 83 -6.24 -26.87 25.00
CA THR A 83 -5.82 -25.46 25.02
C THR A 83 -5.15 -25.06 23.71
N ASN A 84 -4.29 -25.93 23.16
CA ASN A 84 -3.63 -25.66 21.88
C ASN A 84 -4.63 -25.66 20.71
N CYS A 85 -5.63 -26.54 20.72
CA CYS A 85 -6.71 -26.57 19.74
C CYS A 85 -7.51 -25.26 19.77
N GLN A 86 -7.92 -24.79 20.94
CA GLN A 86 -8.65 -23.54 21.08
C GLN A 86 -7.83 -22.35 20.58
N LYS A 87 -6.56 -22.27 21.01
CA LYS A 87 -5.64 -21.21 20.53
C LYS A 87 -5.41 -21.28 19.02
N GLN A 88 -5.45 -22.47 18.41
CA GLN A 88 -5.35 -22.62 16.96
C GLN A 88 -6.59 -22.05 16.26
N LYS A 89 -7.79 -22.38 16.74
CA LYS A 89 -9.05 -21.80 16.23
C LYS A 89 -9.04 -20.28 16.32
N ASP A 90 -8.62 -19.71 17.45
CA ASP A 90 -8.53 -18.26 17.63
C ASP A 90 -7.56 -17.60 16.64
N ARG A 91 -6.40 -18.24 16.39
CA ARG A 91 -5.42 -17.77 15.38
C ARG A 91 -5.99 -17.83 13.98
N ASP A 92 -6.68 -18.91 13.63
CA ASP A 92 -7.27 -19.11 12.31
C ASP A 92 -8.43 -18.13 12.07
N LEU A 93 -9.26 -17.88 13.08
CA LEU A 93 -10.31 -16.84 13.04
C LEU A 93 -9.71 -15.46 12.81
N LYS A 94 -8.68 -15.07 13.57
CA LYS A 94 -7.98 -13.79 13.39
C LYS A 94 -7.34 -13.68 12.00
N ARG A 95 -6.81 -14.78 11.46
CA ARG A 95 -6.27 -14.80 10.08
C ARG A 95 -7.39 -14.56 9.06
N LYS A 96 -8.52 -15.26 9.19
CA LYS A 96 -9.69 -15.08 8.31
C LYS A 96 -10.22 -13.64 8.35
N GLN A 97 -10.36 -13.06 9.54
CA GLN A 97 -10.81 -11.67 9.70
C GLN A 97 -9.86 -10.67 9.02
N ARG A 98 -8.54 -10.83 9.22
CA ARG A 98 -7.54 -9.98 8.54
C ARG A 98 -7.62 -10.12 7.03
N GLN A 99 -7.82 -11.32 6.53
CA GLN A 99 -7.91 -11.56 5.09
C GLN A 99 -9.21 -11.01 4.51
N ALA A 100 -10.33 -11.11 5.23
CA ALA A 100 -11.58 -10.49 4.85
C ALA A 100 -11.45 -8.95 4.77
N ALA A 101 -10.82 -8.32 5.77
CA ALA A 101 -10.53 -6.89 5.75
C ALA A 101 -9.66 -6.51 4.54
N GLN A 102 -8.57 -7.24 4.30
CA GLN A 102 -7.71 -7.01 3.12
C GLN A 102 -8.45 -7.19 1.79
N ASN A 103 -9.36 -8.16 1.70
CA ASN A 103 -10.15 -8.38 0.49
C ASN A 103 -11.18 -7.26 0.30
N LEU A 104 -11.80 -6.78 1.38
CA LEU A 104 -12.70 -5.63 1.34
C LEU A 104 -11.95 -4.36 0.90
N ASP A 105 -10.77 -4.09 1.48
CA ASP A 105 -9.94 -2.94 1.09
C ASP A 105 -9.60 -2.97 -0.41
N LYS A 106 -9.25 -4.16 -0.94
CA LYS A 106 -9.01 -4.35 -2.37
C LYS A 106 -10.26 -4.10 -3.21
N GLN A 107 -11.42 -4.58 -2.77
CA GLN A 107 -12.68 -4.39 -3.50
C GLN A 107 -13.08 -2.91 -3.54
N ILE A 108 -12.93 -2.20 -2.43
CA ILE A 108 -13.17 -0.75 -2.36
C ILE A 108 -12.23 -0.03 -3.33
N ALA A 109 -10.93 -0.33 -3.31
CA ALA A 109 -9.96 0.28 -4.21
C ALA A 109 -10.30 0.05 -5.69
N LEU A 110 -10.70 -1.18 -6.06
CA LEU A 110 -11.14 -1.50 -7.43
C LEU A 110 -12.40 -0.73 -7.83
N SER A 111 -13.36 -0.59 -6.91
CA SER A 111 -14.58 0.18 -7.16
C SER A 111 -14.30 1.67 -7.37
N GLN A 112 -13.38 2.25 -6.60
CA GLN A 112 -12.95 3.64 -6.74
C GLN A 112 -12.24 3.87 -8.08
N ILE A 113 -11.33 2.98 -8.47
CA ILE A 113 -10.66 3.04 -9.78
C ILE A 113 -11.70 3.00 -10.92
N SER A 114 -12.72 2.15 -10.82
CA SER A 114 -13.80 2.08 -11.80
C SER A 114 -14.56 3.40 -11.90
N ALA A 115 -14.96 3.97 -10.74
CA ALA A 115 -15.67 5.25 -10.68
C ALA A 115 -14.84 6.41 -11.26
N ASP A 116 -13.54 6.47 -10.94
CA ASP A 116 -12.61 7.47 -11.48
C ASP A 116 -12.50 7.37 -13.00
N ASN A 117 -12.45 6.15 -13.54
CA ASN A 117 -12.42 5.94 -14.98
C ASN A 117 -13.73 6.38 -15.66
N MET A 118 -14.89 6.11 -15.05
CA MET A 118 -16.16 6.60 -15.57
C MET A 118 -16.22 8.13 -15.60
N LEU A 119 -15.76 8.80 -14.53
CA LEU A 119 -15.71 10.26 -14.47
C LEU A 119 -14.77 10.82 -15.54
N LYS A 120 -13.57 10.25 -15.69
CA LYS A 120 -12.61 10.65 -16.73
C LYS A 120 -13.20 10.51 -18.13
N ASN A 121 -13.83 9.39 -18.45
CA ASN A 121 -14.45 9.17 -19.76
C ASN A 121 -15.57 10.17 -20.02
N SER A 122 -16.45 10.43 -19.04
CA SER A 122 -17.49 11.45 -19.15
C SER A 122 -16.92 12.86 -19.36
N THR A 123 -15.87 13.23 -18.62
CA THR A 123 -15.20 14.53 -18.81
C THR A 123 -14.57 14.68 -20.20
N LEU A 124 -13.96 13.61 -20.73
CA LEU A 124 -13.39 13.60 -22.08
C LEU A 124 -14.47 13.78 -23.15
N GLU A 125 -15.64 13.15 -22.98
CA GLU A 125 -16.79 13.35 -23.88
C GLU A 125 -17.30 14.80 -23.85
N ILE A 126 -17.42 15.39 -22.65
CA ILE A 126 -17.86 16.79 -22.49
C ILE A 126 -16.86 17.75 -23.15
N VAL A 127 -15.56 17.59 -22.88
CA VAL A 127 -14.51 18.43 -23.47
C VAL A 127 -14.52 18.29 -24.99
N SER A 128 -14.62 17.08 -25.52
CA SER A 128 -14.73 16.84 -26.97
C SER A 128 -15.93 17.55 -27.59
N HIS A 129 -17.09 17.52 -26.91
CA HIS A 129 -18.29 18.19 -27.40
C HIS A 129 -18.17 19.73 -27.33
N LEU A 130 -17.52 20.26 -26.29
CA LEU A 130 -17.22 21.67 -26.16
C LEU A 130 -16.24 22.13 -27.25
N ASP A 131 -15.18 21.38 -27.53
CA ASP A 131 -14.23 21.66 -28.61
C ASP A 131 -14.94 21.72 -29.97
N LYS A 132 -15.81 20.75 -30.26
CA LYS A 132 -16.66 20.75 -31.47
C LYS A 132 -17.63 21.92 -31.53
N ARG A 133 -18.13 22.42 -30.38
CA ARG A 133 -19.01 23.60 -30.32
C ARG A 133 -18.22 24.90 -30.50
N ILE A 134 -17.04 25.01 -29.90
CA ILE A 134 -16.13 26.15 -30.03
C ILE A 134 -15.64 26.26 -31.48
N ALA A 135 -15.21 25.16 -32.10
CA ALA A 135 -14.79 25.12 -33.51
C ALA A 135 -15.92 25.60 -34.45
N ARG A 136 -17.17 25.18 -34.20
CA ARG A 136 -18.35 25.64 -34.95
C ARG A 136 -18.63 27.12 -34.75
N LYS A 137 -18.62 27.63 -33.51
CA LYS A 137 -18.88 29.06 -33.21
C LYS A 137 -17.81 29.99 -33.79
N LEU A 138 -16.57 29.51 -33.89
CA LEU A 138 -15.44 30.27 -34.44
C LEU A 138 -15.26 30.04 -35.96
N ASN A 139 -16.21 29.39 -36.66
CA ASN A 139 -16.17 29.06 -38.10
C ASN A 139 -14.86 28.38 -38.55
N PHE A 140 -14.27 27.53 -37.71
CA PHE A 140 -13.13 26.71 -38.12
C PHE A 140 -13.65 25.47 -38.85
N VAL A 141 -13.34 25.35 -40.16
CA VAL A 141 -13.51 24.09 -40.90
C VAL A 141 -12.28 23.23 -40.59
N ALA A 142 -12.49 22.14 -39.84
CA ALA A 142 -11.42 21.19 -39.56
C ALA A 142 -11.16 20.33 -40.82
N PHE A 143 -10.04 20.59 -41.49
CA PHE A 143 -9.46 19.70 -42.50
C PHE A 143 -8.22 19.05 -41.86
N ASP A 144 -8.25 17.73 -41.70
CA ASP A 144 -7.17 16.84 -41.25
C ASP A 144 -6.00 17.50 -40.51
N GLY A 145 -6.24 17.86 -39.25
CA GLY A 145 -5.18 18.15 -38.28
C GLY A 145 -4.57 19.55 -38.32
N LYS A 146 -5.10 20.51 -39.09
CA LYS A 146 -4.70 21.92 -38.98
C LYS A 146 -5.91 22.83 -38.80
N ILE A 147 -5.98 23.51 -37.65
CA ILE A 147 -6.99 24.53 -37.36
C ILE A 147 -6.64 25.79 -38.17
N ALA A 148 -7.24 25.95 -39.36
CA ALA A 148 -7.08 27.16 -40.18
C ALA A 148 -8.25 28.13 -39.93
N LYS A 149 -7.96 29.35 -39.48
CA LYS A 149 -8.97 30.43 -39.38
C LYS A 149 -9.47 30.72 -40.78
N LEU A 150 -10.77 30.54 -41.05
CA LEU A 150 -11.39 31.10 -42.23
C LEU A 150 -11.65 32.59 -41.97
N VAL A 151 -10.63 33.41 -42.19
CA VAL A 151 -10.83 34.85 -42.35
C VAL A 151 -11.16 35.07 -43.83
N PRO A 152 -12.34 35.59 -44.20
CA PRO A 152 -12.62 35.97 -45.58
C PRO A 152 -11.89 37.31 -45.84
N LEU A 153 -10.59 37.23 -46.14
CA LEU A 153 -9.80 38.37 -46.61
C LEU A 153 -9.14 38.09 -47.96
N LEU A 154 -9.62 37.08 -48.70
CA LEU A 154 -9.21 36.89 -50.10
C LEU A 154 -10.16 37.54 -51.11
N ASP A 155 -11.33 38.01 -50.67
CA ASP A 155 -12.27 38.73 -51.54
C ASP A 155 -11.92 40.23 -51.71
N MET A 156 -11.02 40.78 -50.89
CA MET A 156 -10.51 42.14 -51.10
C MET A 156 -9.29 42.19 -52.03
N GLN A 157 -8.42 41.17 -52.03
CA GLN A 157 -7.22 41.18 -52.86
C GLN A 157 -7.55 40.95 -54.35
N ILE A 158 -8.52 40.07 -54.63
CA ILE A 158 -8.96 39.81 -56.02
C ILE A 158 -9.76 41.01 -56.58
N ALA A 159 -10.43 41.78 -55.72
CA ALA A 159 -11.11 43.02 -56.13
C ALA A 159 -10.11 44.14 -56.49
N LEU A 160 -9.04 44.31 -55.69
CA LEU A 160 -8.02 45.33 -55.96
C LEU A 160 -7.16 44.99 -57.20
N ASP A 161 -6.91 43.71 -57.47
CA ASP A 161 -6.10 43.30 -58.63
C ASP A 161 -6.87 43.38 -59.97
N ARG A 162 -8.22 43.29 -59.94
CA ARG A 162 -9.07 43.47 -61.14
C ARG A 162 -9.22 44.94 -61.53
N ASP A 163 -9.25 45.86 -60.57
CA ASP A 163 -9.31 47.30 -60.84
C ASP A 163 -7.97 47.84 -61.37
N CYS A 164 -6.86 47.14 -61.14
CA CYS A 164 -5.54 47.54 -61.63
C CYS A 164 -5.30 47.17 -63.11
N GLN A 165 -5.99 46.15 -63.65
CA GLN A 165 -5.82 45.72 -65.05
C GLN A 165 -6.70 46.48 -66.06
N SER A 166 -7.77 47.16 -65.62
CA SER A 166 -8.64 47.96 -66.51
C SER A 166 -8.15 49.40 -66.71
N ALA A 167 -7.18 49.88 -65.92
CA ALA A 167 -6.70 51.27 -65.94
C ALA A 167 -5.37 51.51 -66.69
N LEU A 168 -4.73 50.47 -67.24
CA LEU A 168 -3.39 50.60 -67.87
C LEU A 168 -3.32 50.22 -69.37
N CYS A 169 -4.46 50.03 -70.04
CA CYS A 169 -4.52 50.00 -71.51
C CYS A 169 -5.69 50.87 -72.03
N SER A 170 -5.49 52.18 -72.00
CA SER A 170 -6.09 53.15 -72.93
C SER A 170 -5.05 54.19 -73.26
#